data_AF-A0A354K889-F1
#
_entry.id   AF-A0A354K889-F1
#
_cell.length_a   1.000
_cell.length_b   1.000
_cell.length_c   1.000
_cell.angle_alpha   90.00
_cell.angle_beta   90.00
_cell.angle_gamma   90.00
#
_symmetry.space_group_name_H-M   'P 1'
#
loop_
_entity.id
_entity.type
_entity.pdbx_description
1 polymer ?
#
loop_
_entity_poly.entity_id
_entity_poly.type
_entity_poly.pdbx_seq_one_letter_code
_entity_poly.pdbx_strand_id
1 'polypeptide(L)'
;MNILSRFAAGAVAVLTASSIFAGTTVLRAAAAETKQELIGYYGDISGDLEVDWLDIFLMEDFLLYGTEEDEVLWQYADLDDSNSVDARDLTLLMQLVLNGEKGTADYREVPFTEELIPPPIQALSPTMPSVGEARVLMVAVDFPECEHDAKYTAEYLQEMCFGAENPQSPWYPVESISAYYKRASYDRLNLTGTTYTYTASHYCDYYAGKAELLMVEVLGALDSQIDYREFDVNKNGTLDTLLLALPKGAVGRDANKDGTQDWWPCSGSYYTSSKFDGIKPGNLCIGAWDLEDVPGFNSTWIHELGHAMGLPDYYKYVNNEDGYYGLEGHAGWEMMDDAYCDMSSFSKLMYGWFKEDEVQIYTGGTQTFTLESLQKTPSCILIPRGDLDGFYSEYFMIEFNSVEGNDKAWFSGGKSYTPFWRGGVRVLHCNAELWNGYWGIELKWNNYGQMYDTSNQKQRVLRLVNNNHDFFRNDAVIDSSIDGFAWYDDEGNRTIDPGLTIRVSDFVDGSGCTITISENA
;
A
#
# COMPACT_ATOMS: atom_id res chain seq x y z
N MET A 1 -40.89 31.70 35.02
CA MET A 1 -39.83 32.71 34.78
C MET A 1 -38.51 31.97 34.87
N ASN A 2 -37.88 31.70 33.70
CA ASN A 2 -36.45 31.44 33.39
C ASN A 2 -35.60 30.52 34.31
N ILE A 3 -34.68 29.62 33.88
CA ILE A 3 -33.93 29.35 32.63
C ILE A 3 -33.04 28.09 32.92
N LEU A 4 -32.74 27.26 31.89
CA LEU A 4 -31.53 26.42 31.54
C LEU A 4 -30.61 25.82 32.66
N SER A 5 -29.90 24.69 32.57
CA SER A 5 -29.36 23.84 31.48
C SER A 5 -28.75 22.53 32.04
N ARG A 6 -28.53 21.59 31.10
CA ARG A 6 -27.82 20.28 31.10
C ARG A 6 -26.52 20.14 31.92
N PHE A 7 -26.22 18.90 32.31
CA PHE A 7 -24.85 18.38 32.47
C PHE A 7 -24.71 17.01 31.79
N ALA A 8 -23.66 16.93 30.96
CA ALA A 8 -23.06 15.73 30.39
C ALA A 8 -21.95 15.22 31.33
N ALA A 9 -21.67 13.92 31.33
CA ALA A 9 -20.47 13.34 31.92
C ALA A 9 -19.60 12.79 30.77
N GLY A 10 -18.48 13.47 30.51
CA GLY A 10 -17.45 13.03 29.58
C GLY A 10 -16.36 12.23 30.30
N ALA A 11 -15.74 11.30 29.57
CA ALA A 11 -14.56 10.56 29.99
C ALA A 11 -13.37 11.52 30.18
N VAL A 12 -12.66 11.34 31.30
CA VAL A 12 -11.51 12.16 31.71
C VAL A 12 -10.24 11.46 31.25
N ALA A 13 -9.58 11.99 30.22
CA ALA A 13 -8.19 11.68 29.91
C ALA A 13 -7.28 12.46 30.88
N VAL A 14 -6.54 11.75 31.74
CA VAL A 14 -5.56 12.36 32.65
C VAL A 14 -4.23 12.52 31.90
N LEU A 15 -4.03 13.66 31.26
CA LEU A 15 -2.74 14.10 30.72
C LEU A 15 -1.95 14.85 31.80
N THR A 16 -0.97 14.19 32.43
CA THR A 16 0.04 14.92 33.23
C THR A 16 1.15 15.43 32.31
N ALA A 17 0.98 16.66 31.80
CA ALA A 17 2.05 17.42 31.20
C ALA A 17 2.89 18.11 32.28
N SER A 18 4.22 17.99 32.20
CA SER A 18 5.14 18.85 32.93
C SER A 18 6.27 19.26 31.99
N SER A 19 6.30 20.53 31.63
CA SER A 19 7.31 21.18 30.81
C SER A 19 8.25 22.01 31.69
N ILE A 20 9.56 21.74 31.66
CA ILE A 20 10.62 22.74 31.92
C ILE A 20 11.82 22.46 30.99
N PHE A 21 12.27 23.52 30.31
CA PHE A 21 13.43 23.65 29.43
C PHE A 21 14.77 23.32 30.11
N ALA A 22 15.65 22.58 29.42
CA ALA A 22 17.06 22.93 29.12
C ALA A 22 17.81 21.67 28.61
N GLY A 23 18.72 21.86 27.66
CA GLY A 23 19.30 20.78 26.86
C GLY A 23 20.01 19.70 27.67
N THR A 24 19.64 18.46 27.40
CA THR A 24 20.50 17.26 27.37
C THR A 24 19.63 16.13 26.81
N THR A 25 20.15 15.43 25.81
CA THR A 25 19.51 14.29 25.16
C THR A 25 19.28 13.19 26.20
N VAL A 26 18.08 13.12 26.74
CA VAL A 26 17.61 11.96 27.52
C VAL A 26 16.67 11.22 26.59
N LEU A 27 17.08 10.02 26.16
CA LEU A 27 16.20 9.02 25.59
C LEU A 27 15.01 8.84 26.54
N ARG A 28 13.86 9.44 26.21
CA ARG A 28 12.60 9.00 26.78
C ARG A 28 12.30 7.68 26.08
N ALA A 29 12.32 6.58 26.83
CA ALA A 29 11.54 5.42 26.44
C ALA A 29 10.09 5.92 26.29
N ALA A 30 9.58 5.93 25.07
CA ALA A 30 8.15 6.15 24.85
C ALA A 30 7.42 5.05 25.62
N ALA A 31 6.44 5.42 26.44
CA ALA A 31 5.49 4.43 26.92
C ALA A 31 4.79 3.89 25.67
N ALA A 32 4.91 2.58 25.41
CA ALA A 32 4.22 1.95 24.30
C ALA A 32 2.73 2.22 24.49
N GLU A 33 2.11 2.90 23.53
CA GLU A 33 0.65 2.99 23.50
C GLU A 33 0.10 1.55 23.31
N THR A 34 -1.01 1.26 23.97
CA THR A 34 -1.64 -0.06 23.98
C THR A 34 -3.01 0.01 23.32
N LYS A 35 -3.41 -1.05 22.62
CA LYS A 35 -4.79 -1.24 22.14
C LYS A 35 -5.48 -2.35 22.94
N GLN A 36 -6.81 -2.30 22.99
CA GLN A 36 -7.62 -3.35 23.61
C GLN A 36 -7.92 -4.43 22.56
N GLU A 37 -7.48 -5.65 22.82
CA GLU A 37 -7.78 -6.85 22.04
C GLU A 37 -8.83 -7.67 22.79
N LEU A 38 -9.95 -8.00 22.15
CA LEU A 38 -10.98 -8.87 22.73
C LEU A 38 -10.39 -10.28 22.89
N ILE A 39 -10.38 -10.79 24.12
CA ILE A 39 -9.85 -12.13 24.42
C ILE A 39 -10.92 -13.14 24.82
N GLY A 40 -12.15 -12.69 25.09
CA GLY A 40 -13.28 -13.55 25.40
C GLY A 40 -14.48 -12.78 25.94
N TYR A 41 -15.54 -13.50 26.28
CA TYR A 41 -16.69 -12.96 27.01
C TYR A 41 -16.81 -13.69 28.35
N TYR A 42 -17.19 -12.97 29.41
CA TYR A 42 -17.64 -13.64 30.63
C TYR A 42 -18.86 -14.51 30.28
N GLY A 43 -18.79 -15.80 30.62
CA GLY A 43 -19.74 -16.83 30.20
C GLY A 43 -19.29 -17.70 29.02
N ASP A 44 -18.24 -17.33 28.29
CA ASP A 44 -17.60 -18.20 27.28
C ASP A 44 -16.59 -19.11 27.99
N ILE A 45 -17.08 -20.25 28.45
CA ILE A 45 -16.30 -21.23 29.21
C ILE A 45 -15.56 -22.17 28.26
N SER A 46 -16.09 -22.35 27.05
CA SER A 46 -15.50 -23.19 26.01
C SER A 46 -14.30 -22.54 25.31
N GLY A 47 -14.22 -21.21 25.34
CA GLY A 47 -13.18 -20.40 24.71
C GLY A 47 -13.34 -20.26 23.19
N ASP A 48 -14.56 -20.40 22.67
CA ASP A 48 -14.87 -20.35 21.24
C ASP A 48 -15.46 -19.01 20.76
N LEU A 49 -15.49 -18.01 21.65
CA LEU A 49 -16.04 -16.67 21.46
C LEU A 49 -17.57 -16.58 21.36
N GLU A 50 -18.26 -17.70 21.60
CA GLU A 50 -19.70 -17.76 21.76
C GLU A 50 -20.08 -18.00 23.22
N VAL A 51 -21.32 -17.64 23.58
CA VAL A 51 -21.90 -17.93 24.90
C VAL A 51 -23.18 -18.71 24.65
N ASP A 52 -23.09 -20.03 24.75
CA ASP A 52 -24.14 -20.95 24.31
C ASP A 52 -24.38 -22.14 25.26
N TRP A 53 -25.10 -23.15 24.76
CA TRP A 53 -25.46 -24.33 25.55
C TRP A 53 -24.27 -25.20 25.94
N LEU A 54 -23.16 -25.14 25.20
CA LEU A 54 -21.91 -25.81 25.53
C LEU A 54 -21.31 -25.24 26.81
N ASP A 55 -21.34 -23.91 26.99
CA ASP A 55 -20.84 -23.27 28.21
C ASP A 55 -21.66 -23.64 29.44
N ILE A 56 -22.98 -23.73 29.29
CA ILE A 56 -23.86 -24.22 30.37
C ILE A 56 -23.47 -25.64 30.76
N PHE A 57 -23.25 -26.52 29.79
CA PHE A 57 -22.84 -27.89 30.05
C PHE A 57 -21.50 -27.96 30.79
N LEU A 58 -20.51 -27.16 30.36
CA LEU A 58 -19.20 -27.08 31.01
C LEU A 58 -19.31 -26.54 32.44
N MET A 59 -20.15 -25.53 32.68
CA MET A 59 -20.43 -25.00 34.01
C MET A 59 -21.10 -26.04 34.93
N GLU A 60 -22.10 -26.77 34.42
CA GLU A 60 -22.77 -27.82 35.19
C GLU A 60 -21.81 -28.97 35.55
N ASP A 61 -20.98 -29.41 34.61
CA ASP A 61 -19.98 -30.45 34.84
C ASP A 61 -18.96 -30.01 35.89
N PHE A 62 -18.48 -28.76 35.80
CA PHE A 62 -17.58 -28.17 36.78
C PHE A 62 -18.21 -28.09 38.19
N LEU A 63 -19.46 -27.62 38.31
CA LEU A 63 -20.13 -27.54 39.62
C LEU A 63 -20.39 -28.91 40.27
N LEU A 64 -20.50 -29.96 39.47
CA LEU A 64 -20.75 -31.32 39.94
C LEU A 64 -19.48 -32.11 40.25
N TYR A 65 -18.43 -31.91 39.46
CA TYR A 65 -17.25 -32.78 39.42
C TYR A 65 -15.90 -32.06 39.41
N GLY A 66 -15.89 -30.73 39.27
CA GLY A 66 -14.69 -29.91 39.16
C GLY A 66 -13.81 -29.93 40.41
N THR A 67 -12.54 -29.63 40.22
CA THR A 67 -11.53 -29.52 41.28
C THR A 67 -10.94 -28.10 41.33
N GLU A 68 -10.28 -27.75 42.44
CA GLU A 68 -9.55 -26.46 42.52
C GLU A 68 -8.46 -26.29 41.45
N GLU A 69 -8.05 -27.37 40.76
CA GLU A 69 -7.01 -27.35 39.72
C GLU A 69 -7.51 -26.94 38.32
N ASP A 70 -8.82 -26.73 38.12
CA ASP A 70 -9.41 -26.34 36.83
C ASP A 70 -9.31 -24.82 36.58
N GLU A 71 -8.15 -24.21 36.87
CA GLU A 71 -7.90 -22.74 36.83
C GLU A 71 -8.27 -22.05 35.51
N VAL A 72 -8.25 -22.77 34.38
CA VAL A 72 -8.54 -22.21 33.04
C VAL A 72 -10.02 -21.86 32.87
N LEU A 73 -10.93 -22.55 33.58
CA LEU A 73 -12.37 -22.28 33.53
C LEU A 73 -12.77 -21.05 34.35
N TRP A 74 -11.98 -20.70 35.38
CA TRP A 74 -12.34 -19.68 36.36
C TRP A 74 -12.45 -18.27 35.78
N GLN A 75 -11.62 -17.92 34.78
CA GLN A 75 -11.51 -16.54 34.31
C GLN A 75 -12.80 -15.99 33.71
N TYR A 76 -13.61 -16.85 33.07
CA TYR A 76 -14.86 -16.45 32.42
C TYR A 76 -16.11 -17.01 33.11
N ALA A 77 -15.96 -17.87 34.11
CA ALA A 77 -17.06 -18.55 34.79
C ALA A 77 -17.63 -17.79 36.01
N ASP A 78 -16.95 -16.77 36.53
CA ASP A 78 -17.43 -15.92 37.64
C ASP A 78 -18.18 -14.71 37.07
N LEU A 79 -19.47 -14.87 36.79
CA LEU A 79 -20.29 -13.85 36.14
C LEU A 79 -20.78 -12.78 37.11
N ASP A 80 -20.79 -13.08 38.42
CA ASP A 80 -21.22 -12.13 39.46
C ASP A 80 -20.07 -11.41 40.20
N ASP A 81 -18.82 -11.66 39.78
CA ASP A 81 -17.58 -11.07 40.34
C ASP A 81 -17.45 -11.34 41.86
N SER A 82 -17.95 -12.49 42.31
CA SER A 82 -17.93 -12.87 43.73
C SER A 82 -16.62 -13.53 44.17
N ASN A 83 -15.70 -13.80 43.23
CA ASN A 83 -14.54 -14.66 43.38
C ASN A 83 -14.90 -16.11 43.74
N SER A 84 -16.09 -16.56 43.35
CA SER A 84 -16.54 -17.93 43.52
C SER A 84 -17.47 -18.35 42.40
N VAL A 85 -17.12 -19.41 41.68
CA VAL A 85 -18.01 -20.01 40.67
C VAL A 85 -19.01 -20.93 41.37
N ASP A 86 -20.28 -20.53 41.43
CA ASP A 86 -21.34 -21.31 42.05
C ASP A 86 -22.66 -21.35 41.24
N ALA A 87 -23.73 -21.90 41.83
CA ALA A 87 -25.02 -22.02 41.15
C ALA A 87 -25.64 -20.65 40.74
N ARG A 88 -25.16 -19.54 41.30
CA ARG A 88 -25.54 -18.19 40.90
C ARG A 88 -24.96 -17.84 39.53
N ASP A 89 -23.70 -18.15 39.28
CA ASP A 89 -23.07 -17.95 37.96
C ASP A 89 -23.72 -18.81 36.89
N LEU A 90 -24.02 -20.07 37.22
CA LEU A 90 -24.80 -20.93 36.32
C LEU A 90 -26.16 -20.31 35.99
N THR A 91 -26.83 -19.69 36.97
CA THR A 91 -28.12 -19.03 36.74
C THR A 91 -27.98 -17.81 35.82
N LEU A 92 -26.91 -17.03 35.97
CA LEU A 92 -26.61 -15.89 35.10
C LEU A 92 -26.23 -16.34 33.68
N LEU A 93 -25.42 -17.38 33.56
CA LEU A 93 -25.04 -17.96 32.27
C LEU A 93 -26.27 -18.49 31.53
N MET A 94 -27.15 -19.22 32.21
CA MET A 94 -28.42 -19.66 31.64
C MET A 94 -29.29 -18.48 31.18
N GLN A 95 -29.28 -17.34 31.90
CA GLN A 95 -30.02 -16.15 31.48
C GLN A 95 -29.44 -15.54 30.20
N LEU A 96 -28.11 -15.41 30.11
CA LEU A 96 -27.42 -14.91 28.91
C LEU A 96 -27.79 -15.76 27.69
N VAL A 97 -27.64 -17.09 27.78
CA VAL A 97 -27.95 -18.02 26.69
C VAL A 97 -29.44 -17.99 26.32
N LEU A 98 -30.35 -17.95 27.31
CA LEU A 98 -31.79 -17.89 27.06
C LEU A 98 -32.24 -16.59 26.37
N ASN A 99 -31.56 -15.48 26.65
CA ASN A 99 -31.85 -14.19 26.06
C ASN A 99 -31.12 -13.97 24.72
N GLY A 100 -30.17 -14.83 24.35
CA GLY A 100 -29.28 -14.62 23.20
C GLY A 100 -28.32 -13.45 23.40
N GLU A 101 -27.91 -13.21 24.66
CA GLU A 101 -27.00 -12.14 25.05
C GLU A 101 -25.61 -12.74 25.34
N LYS A 102 -24.54 -12.02 25.00
CA LYS A 102 -23.17 -12.35 25.44
C LYS A 102 -22.89 -11.65 26.78
N GLY A 103 -22.05 -12.24 27.63
CA GLY A 103 -21.64 -11.56 28.86
C GLY A 103 -20.67 -10.41 28.59
N THR A 104 -20.14 -9.83 29.67
CA THR A 104 -19.20 -8.71 29.56
C THR A 104 -17.99 -9.11 28.72
N ALA A 105 -17.63 -8.28 27.74
CA ALA A 105 -16.43 -8.51 26.93
C ALA A 105 -15.16 -8.27 27.76
N ASP A 106 -14.23 -9.22 27.72
CA ASP A 106 -12.92 -9.10 28.37
C ASP A 106 -11.85 -8.73 27.34
N TYR A 107 -11.01 -7.76 27.70
CA TYR A 107 -10.01 -7.20 26.82
C TYR A 107 -8.64 -7.24 27.48
N ARG A 108 -7.63 -7.66 26.71
CA ARG A 108 -6.24 -7.48 27.10
C ARG A 108 -5.68 -6.22 26.45
N GLU A 109 -4.91 -5.45 27.22
CA GLU A 109 -4.04 -4.44 26.64
C GLU A 109 -2.85 -5.10 25.95
N VAL A 110 -2.78 -4.95 24.64
CA VAL A 110 -1.61 -5.35 23.85
C VAL A 110 -0.83 -4.12 23.41
N PRO A 111 0.52 -4.16 23.41
CA PRO A 111 1.31 -3.09 22.82
C PRO A 111 0.95 -2.93 21.35
N PHE A 112 0.95 -1.70 20.84
CA PHE A 112 1.05 -1.53 19.40
C PHE A 112 2.31 -2.22 18.87
N THR A 113 2.18 -2.96 17.78
CA THR A 113 3.30 -3.65 17.14
C THR A 113 4.22 -2.63 16.50
N GLU A 114 5.46 -2.49 16.98
CA GLU A 114 6.46 -1.66 16.30
C GLU A 114 6.96 -2.28 15.00
N GLU A 115 6.77 -3.59 14.81
CA GLU A 115 7.21 -4.30 13.61
C GLU A 115 6.28 -4.00 12.42
N LEU A 116 6.90 -3.69 11.29
CA LEU A 116 6.19 -3.56 10.01
C LEU A 116 5.64 -4.91 9.58
N ILE A 117 4.49 -4.88 8.91
CA ILE A 117 3.99 -6.03 8.16
C ILE A 117 5.07 -6.43 7.14
N PRO A 118 5.54 -7.69 7.14
CA PRO A 118 6.46 -8.17 6.12
C PRO A 118 5.89 -7.91 4.72
N PRO A 119 6.66 -7.31 3.78
CA PRO A 119 6.11 -6.89 2.49
C PRO A 119 5.44 -8.05 1.74
N PRO A 120 4.11 -8.02 1.52
CA PRO A 120 3.43 -9.07 0.77
C PRO A 120 3.98 -9.22 -0.65
N ILE A 121 4.49 -8.14 -1.25
CA ILE A 121 5.06 -8.21 -2.60
C ILE A 121 6.30 -9.12 -2.68
N GLN A 122 6.95 -9.44 -1.56
CA GLN A 122 8.10 -10.34 -1.53
C GLN A 122 7.78 -11.75 -2.05
N ALA A 123 6.50 -12.16 -2.01
CA ALA A 123 6.05 -13.42 -2.60
C ALA A 123 6.33 -13.51 -4.12
N LEU A 124 6.41 -12.36 -4.81
CA LEU A 124 6.71 -12.27 -6.23
C LEU A 124 8.23 -12.28 -6.51
N SER A 125 9.06 -12.34 -5.47
CA SER A 125 10.53 -12.32 -5.57
C SER A 125 11.07 -11.12 -6.36
N PRO A 126 10.69 -9.87 -6.02
CA PRO A 126 11.22 -8.68 -6.68
C PRO A 126 12.74 -8.59 -6.52
N THR A 127 13.40 -7.95 -7.49
CA THR A 127 14.86 -7.78 -7.42
C THR A 127 15.26 -6.69 -6.43
N MET A 128 14.44 -5.65 -6.27
CA MET A 128 14.68 -4.52 -5.37
C MET A 128 13.87 -4.65 -4.07
N PRO A 129 14.47 -4.37 -2.89
CA PRO A 129 13.72 -4.31 -1.64
C PRO A 129 12.77 -3.11 -1.60
N SER A 130 11.60 -3.29 -0.97
CA SER A 130 10.59 -2.23 -0.79
C SER A 130 10.62 -1.56 0.59
N VAL A 131 11.39 -2.07 1.54
CA VAL A 131 11.57 -1.53 2.91
C VAL A 131 13.04 -1.48 3.28
N GLY A 132 13.39 -0.60 4.21
CA GLY A 132 14.76 -0.40 4.65
C GLY A 132 15.58 0.34 3.60
N GLU A 133 16.74 -0.19 3.24
CA GLU A 133 17.67 0.45 2.32
C GLU A 133 17.49 -0.07 0.90
N ALA A 134 17.46 0.83 -0.09
CA ALA A 134 17.55 0.47 -1.49
C ALA A 134 18.49 1.42 -2.23
N ARG A 135 19.31 0.89 -3.13
CA ARG A 135 20.32 1.65 -3.87
C ARG A 135 20.16 1.43 -5.37
N VAL A 136 19.82 2.52 -6.06
CA VAL A 136 19.58 2.53 -7.50
C VAL A 136 20.86 2.92 -8.24
N LEU A 137 21.28 2.11 -9.21
CA LEU A 137 22.29 2.52 -10.19
C LEU A 137 21.60 3.19 -11.36
N MET A 138 21.92 4.46 -11.62
CA MET A 138 21.43 5.17 -12.81
C MET A 138 22.60 5.54 -13.73
N VAL A 139 22.44 5.30 -15.03
CA VAL A 139 23.39 5.71 -16.05
C VAL A 139 22.66 6.50 -17.12
N ALA A 140 23.07 7.74 -17.35
CA ALA A 140 22.67 8.47 -18.55
C ALA A 140 23.54 8.02 -19.72
N VAL A 141 22.90 7.44 -20.73
CA VAL A 141 23.58 6.80 -21.86
C VAL A 141 23.41 7.64 -23.11
N ASP A 142 24.48 8.26 -23.57
CA ASP A 142 24.56 8.92 -24.87
C ASP A 142 24.80 7.93 -26.00
N PHE A 143 24.39 8.29 -27.21
CA PHE A 143 24.78 7.60 -28.44
C PHE A 143 25.60 8.55 -29.33
N PRO A 144 26.47 8.04 -30.23
CA PRO A 144 27.34 8.88 -31.07
C PRO A 144 26.61 9.93 -31.91
N GLU A 145 25.33 9.73 -32.23
CA GLU A 145 24.50 10.63 -33.03
C GLU A 145 23.41 11.37 -32.24
N CYS A 146 23.18 11.01 -30.99
CA CYS A 146 22.27 11.72 -30.09
C CYS A 146 22.77 11.67 -28.65
N GLU A 147 23.01 12.85 -28.09
CA GLU A 147 23.56 13.04 -26.75
C GLU A 147 22.56 13.80 -25.89
N HIS A 148 22.67 13.63 -24.58
CA HIS A 148 22.08 14.54 -23.61
C HIS A 148 22.76 15.91 -23.72
N ASP A 149 22.06 16.97 -23.31
CA ASP A 149 22.70 18.28 -23.16
C ASP A 149 23.85 18.18 -22.13
N ALA A 150 25.00 18.80 -22.44
CA ALA A 150 26.20 18.76 -21.62
C ALA A 150 25.99 19.25 -20.17
N LYS A 151 24.88 19.95 -19.87
CA LYS A 151 24.48 20.32 -18.50
C LYS A 151 24.08 19.12 -17.64
N TYR A 152 23.65 18.00 -18.24
CA TYR A 152 23.23 16.79 -17.53
C TYR A 152 24.43 15.90 -17.18
N THR A 153 25.32 16.41 -16.32
CA THR A 153 26.41 15.61 -15.76
C THR A 153 25.86 14.60 -14.75
N ALA A 154 26.67 13.60 -14.38
CA ALA A 154 26.34 12.66 -13.32
C ALA A 154 25.93 13.42 -12.04
N GLU A 155 26.71 14.40 -11.59
CA GLU A 155 26.39 15.17 -10.38
C GLU A 155 25.08 15.96 -10.48
N TYR A 156 24.74 16.47 -11.66
CA TYR A 156 23.46 17.13 -11.87
C TYR A 156 22.30 16.13 -11.77
N LEU A 157 22.42 14.97 -12.42
CA LEU A 157 21.42 13.91 -12.35
C LEU A 157 21.28 13.36 -10.93
N GLN A 158 22.40 13.28 -10.17
CA GLN A 158 22.41 12.88 -8.78
C GLN A 158 21.46 13.75 -7.95
N GLU A 159 21.62 15.07 -8.05
CA GLU A 159 20.78 16.02 -7.32
C GLU A 159 19.34 16.03 -7.86
N MET A 160 19.16 15.96 -9.18
CA MET A 160 17.85 15.99 -9.83
C MET A 160 16.98 14.77 -9.47
N CYS A 161 17.58 13.58 -9.39
CA CYS A 161 16.86 12.32 -9.22
C CYS A 161 16.88 11.83 -7.77
N PHE A 162 17.97 12.07 -7.04
CA PHE A 162 18.19 11.52 -5.70
C PHE A 162 18.54 12.60 -4.66
N GLY A 163 18.23 13.87 -4.96
CA GLY A 163 18.38 14.99 -4.03
C GLY A 163 17.41 14.90 -2.86
N ALA A 164 17.70 15.68 -1.80
CA ALA A 164 16.86 15.75 -0.62
C ALA A 164 15.49 16.38 -0.90
N GLU A 165 14.52 16.08 -0.04
CA GLU A 165 13.19 16.69 -0.09
C GLU A 165 13.25 18.22 -0.05
N ASN A 166 12.52 18.85 -0.97
CA ASN A 166 12.42 20.31 -1.06
C ASN A 166 10.99 20.75 -1.36
N PRO A 167 10.19 21.07 -0.33
CA PRO A 167 8.80 21.53 -0.48
C PRO A 167 8.64 22.88 -1.19
N GLN A 168 9.74 23.61 -1.42
CA GLN A 168 9.76 24.87 -2.17
C GLN A 168 10.19 24.69 -3.62
N SER A 169 10.54 23.46 -4.03
CA SER A 169 10.84 23.16 -5.42
C SER A 169 9.61 23.45 -6.30
N PRO A 170 9.80 24.03 -7.50
CA PRO A 170 8.71 24.15 -8.47
C PRO A 170 8.16 22.79 -8.93
N TRP A 171 8.93 21.71 -8.71
CA TRP A 171 8.61 20.34 -9.11
C TRP A 171 8.08 19.47 -7.98
N TYR A 172 7.87 20.03 -6.78
CA TYR A 172 7.25 19.28 -5.69
C TYR A 172 5.83 18.81 -6.09
N PRO A 173 5.45 17.54 -5.87
CA PRO A 173 6.10 16.55 -5.01
C PRO A 173 6.91 15.46 -5.75
N VAL A 174 7.36 15.71 -6.98
CA VAL A 174 8.24 14.81 -7.74
C VAL A 174 9.59 15.46 -8.00
N GLU A 175 10.03 16.31 -7.08
CA GLU A 175 11.27 17.06 -7.18
C GLU A 175 12.52 16.17 -7.19
N SER A 176 12.41 14.98 -6.58
CA SER A 176 13.36 13.88 -6.71
C SER A 176 12.63 12.55 -6.42
N ILE A 177 13.17 11.45 -6.96
CA ILE A 177 12.69 10.09 -6.74
C ILE A 177 12.81 9.72 -5.26
N SER A 178 13.96 10.02 -4.65
CA SER A 178 14.21 9.76 -3.22
C SER A 178 13.21 10.48 -2.31
N ALA A 179 12.91 11.75 -2.59
CA ALA A 179 11.96 12.51 -1.78
C ALA A 179 10.53 11.98 -1.90
N TYR A 180 10.11 11.59 -3.11
CA TYR A 180 8.80 10.97 -3.33
C TYR A 180 8.64 9.70 -2.50
N TYR A 181 9.58 8.76 -2.60
CA TYR A 181 9.49 7.48 -1.88
C TYR A 181 9.63 7.63 -0.37
N LYS A 182 10.46 8.56 0.10
CA LYS A 182 10.56 8.88 1.52
C LYS A 182 9.21 9.34 2.10
N ARG A 183 8.46 10.17 1.36
CA ARG A 183 7.10 10.57 1.74
C ARG A 183 6.11 9.41 1.64
N ALA A 184 6.08 8.73 0.49
CA ALA A 184 5.13 7.66 0.20
C ALA A 184 5.20 6.53 1.23
N SER A 185 6.43 6.19 1.63
CA SER A 185 6.75 5.10 2.57
C SER A 185 6.77 5.51 4.04
N TYR A 186 6.50 6.76 4.39
CA TYR A 186 6.61 7.24 5.77
C TYR A 186 8.01 7.00 6.37
N ASP A 187 9.06 7.25 5.57
CA ASP A 187 10.46 7.01 5.92
C ASP A 187 10.82 5.52 6.14
N ARG A 188 9.95 4.58 5.72
CA ARG A 188 10.18 3.12 5.84
C ARG A 188 11.05 2.57 4.71
N LEU A 189 11.19 3.31 3.61
CA LEU A 189 12.12 3.04 2.52
C LEU A 189 13.07 4.23 2.34
N ASN A 190 14.36 3.98 2.58
CA ASN A 190 15.45 4.88 2.24
C ASN A 190 15.98 4.52 0.86
N LEU A 191 15.36 5.10 -0.18
CA LEU A 191 15.79 4.93 -1.56
C LEU A 191 16.83 6.01 -1.92
N THR A 192 18.03 5.55 -2.21
CA THR A 192 19.14 6.39 -2.70
C THR A 192 19.58 5.92 -4.08
N GLY A 193 20.36 6.74 -4.77
CA GLY A 193 20.93 6.34 -6.05
C GLY A 193 22.35 6.85 -6.25
N THR A 194 23.05 6.26 -7.20
CA THR A 194 24.34 6.77 -7.71
C THR A 194 24.24 6.88 -9.22
N THR A 195 24.68 8.01 -9.74
CA THR A 195 24.55 8.36 -11.16
C THR A 195 25.90 8.33 -11.86
N TYR A 196 25.89 7.83 -13.10
CA TYR A 196 27.03 7.83 -14.02
C TYR A 196 26.59 8.30 -15.40
N THR A 197 27.56 8.62 -16.25
CA THR A 197 27.32 8.85 -17.67
C THR A 197 28.15 7.88 -18.49
N TYR A 198 27.64 7.51 -19.66
CA TYR A 198 28.32 6.64 -20.61
C TYR A 198 27.94 7.00 -22.05
N THR A 199 28.87 6.84 -22.99
CA THR A 199 28.56 6.95 -24.42
C THR A 199 28.69 5.58 -25.06
N ALA A 200 27.59 5.09 -25.63
CA ALA A 200 27.51 3.81 -26.31
C ALA A 200 28.42 3.77 -27.55
N SER A 201 28.91 2.58 -27.87
CA SER A 201 29.82 2.33 -28.98
C SER A 201 29.13 2.38 -30.34
N HIS A 202 27.81 2.17 -30.36
CA HIS A 202 26.99 2.15 -31.55
C HIS A 202 25.87 3.20 -31.50
N TYR A 203 25.26 3.44 -32.66
CA TYR A 203 24.15 4.37 -32.82
C TYR A 203 22.92 3.80 -32.12
N CYS A 204 22.00 4.66 -31.69
CA CYS A 204 20.80 4.27 -30.93
C CYS A 204 20.02 3.12 -31.59
N ASP A 205 19.81 3.21 -32.90
CA ASP A 205 19.06 2.22 -33.71
C ASP A 205 19.70 0.81 -33.72
N TYR A 206 21.00 0.69 -33.43
CA TYR A 206 21.67 -0.62 -33.38
C TYR A 206 21.11 -1.50 -32.25
N TYR A 207 20.72 -0.87 -31.14
CA TYR A 207 20.22 -1.51 -29.94
C TYR A 207 18.70 -1.66 -29.92
N ALA A 208 17.98 -1.19 -30.94
CA ALA A 208 16.53 -1.36 -31.05
C ALA A 208 16.14 -2.84 -30.95
N GLY A 209 15.24 -3.15 -30.01
CA GLY A 209 14.83 -4.53 -29.67
C GLY A 209 15.92 -5.40 -29.03
N LYS A 210 17.01 -4.81 -28.53
CA LYS A 210 18.17 -5.48 -27.94
C LYS A 210 18.72 -4.71 -26.72
N ALA A 211 17.82 -4.23 -25.86
CA ALA A 211 18.18 -3.46 -24.67
C ALA A 211 19.21 -4.19 -23.78
N GLU A 212 19.16 -5.54 -23.74
CA GLU A 212 20.12 -6.36 -23.01
C GLU A 212 21.57 -6.20 -23.50
N LEU A 213 21.76 -5.94 -24.80
CA LEU A 213 23.10 -5.68 -25.34
C LEU A 213 23.65 -4.35 -24.86
N LEU A 214 22.81 -3.30 -24.83
CA LEU A 214 23.20 -1.99 -24.31
C LEU A 214 23.54 -2.08 -22.82
N MET A 215 22.70 -2.76 -22.05
CA MET A 215 22.92 -3.01 -20.62
C MET A 215 24.27 -3.69 -20.36
N VAL A 216 24.56 -4.80 -21.05
CA VAL A 216 25.82 -5.54 -20.86
C VAL A 216 27.03 -4.70 -21.25
N GLU A 217 26.92 -3.88 -22.31
CA GLU A 217 27.98 -2.96 -22.71
C GLU A 217 28.24 -1.88 -21.65
N VAL A 218 27.20 -1.21 -21.17
CA VAL A 218 27.29 -0.16 -20.13
C VAL A 218 27.93 -0.72 -18.86
N LEU A 219 27.41 -1.85 -18.36
CA LEU A 219 27.92 -2.47 -17.13
C LEU A 219 29.38 -2.95 -17.32
N GLY A 220 29.71 -3.53 -18.47
CA GLY A 220 31.09 -3.95 -18.75
C GLY A 220 32.08 -2.78 -18.86
N ALA A 221 31.64 -1.65 -19.41
CA ALA A 221 32.48 -0.46 -19.55
C ALA A 221 32.73 0.26 -18.21
N LEU A 222 31.79 0.17 -17.28
CA LEU A 222 31.88 0.81 -15.96
C LEU A 222 32.41 -0.13 -14.86
N ASP A 223 32.67 -1.41 -15.15
CA ASP A 223 33.13 -2.44 -14.19
C ASP A 223 34.44 -2.09 -13.46
N SER A 224 35.35 -1.33 -14.07
CA SER A 224 36.56 -0.87 -13.38
C SER A 224 36.32 0.33 -12.45
N GLN A 225 35.14 0.95 -12.51
CA GLN A 225 34.78 2.18 -11.79
C GLN A 225 33.71 1.95 -10.72
N ILE A 226 32.86 0.95 -10.90
CA ILE A 226 31.71 0.62 -10.05
C ILE A 226 31.94 -0.73 -9.42
N ASP A 227 31.74 -0.82 -8.10
CA ASP A 227 31.59 -2.10 -7.42
C ASP A 227 30.10 -2.47 -7.38
N TYR A 228 29.68 -3.38 -8.24
CA TYR A 228 28.25 -3.71 -8.39
C TYR A 228 27.64 -4.39 -7.17
N ARG A 229 28.47 -4.91 -6.24
CA ARG A 229 27.99 -5.47 -4.97
C ARG A 229 27.36 -4.42 -4.06
N GLU A 230 27.65 -3.13 -4.29
CA GLU A 230 27.05 -2.04 -3.52
C GLU A 230 25.57 -1.79 -3.84
N PHE A 231 25.07 -2.36 -4.94
CA PHE A 231 23.71 -2.22 -5.46
C PHE A 231 22.90 -3.53 -5.40
N ASP A 232 23.39 -4.54 -4.69
CA ASP A 232 22.68 -5.76 -4.30
C ASP A 232 22.43 -5.68 -2.78
N VAL A 233 21.56 -4.75 -2.36
CA VAL A 233 21.39 -4.42 -0.94
C VAL A 233 20.74 -5.57 -0.19
N ASN A 234 19.82 -6.28 -0.84
CA ASN A 234 19.15 -7.45 -0.26
C ASN A 234 20.01 -8.73 -0.32
N LYS A 235 21.19 -8.69 -0.96
CA LYS A 235 22.19 -9.77 -1.03
C LYS A 235 21.66 -11.03 -1.69
N ASN A 236 20.78 -10.89 -2.68
CA ASN A 236 20.22 -12.00 -3.44
C ASN A 236 21.14 -12.43 -4.62
N GLY A 237 22.27 -11.75 -4.83
CA GLY A 237 23.23 -12.03 -5.90
C GLY A 237 22.87 -11.39 -7.24
N THR A 238 21.94 -10.44 -7.24
CA THR A 238 21.40 -9.72 -8.39
C THR A 238 21.39 -8.23 -8.07
N LEU A 239 21.67 -7.37 -9.05
CA LEU A 239 21.48 -5.93 -8.89
C LEU A 239 20.02 -5.66 -8.52
N ASP A 240 19.78 -4.83 -7.51
CA ASP A 240 18.43 -4.49 -7.08
C ASP A 240 17.64 -3.90 -8.26
N THR A 241 18.24 -2.94 -8.97
CA THR A 241 17.73 -2.38 -10.23
C THR A 241 18.83 -1.59 -10.98
N LEU A 242 18.65 -1.39 -12.29
CA LEU A 242 19.46 -0.52 -13.13
C LEU A 242 18.56 0.42 -13.94
N LEU A 243 18.82 1.73 -13.87
CA LEU A 243 18.16 2.74 -14.69
C LEU A 243 19.08 3.19 -15.83
N LEU A 244 18.65 3.01 -17.07
CA LEU A 244 19.32 3.56 -18.25
C LEU A 244 18.48 4.69 -18.84
N ALA A 245 18.90 5.92 -18.56
CA ALA A 245 18.26 7.13 -19.08
C ALA A 245 18.85 7.44 -20.47
N LEU A 246 18.00 7.42 -21.50
CA LEU A 246 18.38 7.67 -22.88
C LEU A 246 18.01 9.11 -23.31
N PRO A 247 18.76 9.71 -24.25
CA PRO A 247 18.59 11.10 -24.62
C PRO A 247 17.28 11.35 -25.35
N LYS A 248 16.76 12.58 -25.26
CA LYS A 248 15.54 13.01 -25.97
C LYS A 248 15.56 12.73 -27.48
N GLY A 249 16.74 12.66 -28.10
CA GLY A 249 16.90 12.29 -29.51
C GLY A 249 16.52 10.84 -29.85
N ALA A 250 16.28 10.00 -28.84
CA ALA A 250 15.78 8.63 -28.98
C ALA A 250 14.25 8.53 -28.79
N VAL A 251 13.58 9.58 -28.29
CA VAL A 251 12.11 9.63 -28.13
C VAL A 251 11.44 9.50 -29.49
N GLY A 252 10.43 8.64 -29.59
CA GLY A 252 9.66 8.44 -30.82
C GLY A 252 10.39 7.68 -31.92
N ARG A 253 11.60 7.15 -31.67
CA ARG A 253 12.27 6.27 -32.64
C ARG A 253 11.54 4.94 -32.76
N ASP A 254 11.42 4.48 -33.99
CA ASP A 254 10.84 3.20 -34.39
C ASP A 254 11.71 2.66 -35.55
N ALA A 255 12.94 2.27 -35.20
CA ALA A 255 13.96 1.79 -36.13
C ALA A 255 13.61 0.39 -36.67
N ASN A 256 12.93 -0.42 -35.86
CA ASN A 256 12.48 -1.76 -36.23
C ASN A 256 11.21 -1.74 -37.13
N LYS A 257 10.49 -0.60 -37.18
CA LYS A 257 9.29 -0.33 -37.97
C LYS A 257 8.11 -1.22 -37.61
N ASP A 258 7.97 -1.56 -36.34
CA ASP A 258 6.84 -2.35 -35.83
C ASP A 258 5.64 -1.49 -35.42
N GLY A 259 5.77 -0.16 -35.49
CA GLY A 259 4.72 0.80 -35.13
C GLY A 259 4.68 1.15 -33.65
N THR A 260 5.64 0.67 -32.86
CA THR A 260 5.85 1.03 -31.45
C THR A 260 7.16 1.80 -31.28
N GLN A 261 7.27 2.61 -30.23
CA GLN A 261 8.52 3.35 -29.97
C GLN A 261 9.54 2.42 -29.33
N ASP A 262 10.76 2.36 -29.88
CA ASP A 262 11.83 1.47 -29.42
C ASP A 262 12.26 1.73 -27.96
N TRP A 263 12.09 2.97 -27.49
CA TRP A 263 12.64 3.47 -26.23
C TRP A 263 11.59 4.17 -25.37
N TRP A 264 10.33 3.73 -25.45
CA TRP A 264 9.37 4.12 -24.41
C TRP A 264 9.86 3.60 -23.06
N PRO A 265 9.81 4.41 -21.98
CA PRO A 265 10.17 3.95 -20.65
C PRO A 265 9.45 2.65 -20.30
N CYS A 266 10.23 1.68 -19.84
CA CYS A 266 9.73 0.40 -19.41
C CYS A 266 10.66 -0.23 -18.39
N SER A 267 10.12 -1.19 -17.65
CA SER A 267 10.80 -2.02 -16.68
C SER A 267 10.67 -3.49 -17.06
N GLY A 268 11.76 -4.25 -16.94
CA GLY A 268 11.70 -5.67 -17.24
C GLY A 268 12.92 -6.46 -16.77
N SER A 269 12.68 -7.76 -16.61
CA SER A 269 13.74 -8.74 -16.38
C SER A 269 14.34 -9.20 -17.70
N TYR A 270 15.68 -9.23 -17.79
CA TYR A 270 16.40 -9.66 -18.97
C TYR A 270 17.27 -10.88 -18.66
N TYR A 271 17.25 -11.87 -19.56
CA TYR A 271 18.01 -13.10 -19.39
C TYR A 271 19.43 -12.93 -19.93
N THR A 272 20.40 -12.85 -19.02
CA THR A 272 21.82 -12.83 -19.36
C THR A 272 22.62 -13.77 -18.48
N SER A 273 23.68 -14.37 -19.04
CA SER A 273 24.67 -15.14 -18.28
C SER A 273 25.80 -14.28 -17.72
N SER A 274 25.86 -13.01 -18.12
CA SER A 274 26.90 -12.08 -17.67
C SER A 274 26.80 -11.80 -16.18
N LYS A 275 27.96 -11.58 -15.57
CA LYS A 275 28.09 -11.15 -14.18
C LYS A 275 29.18 -10.09 -14.07
N PHE A 276 28.96 -9.14 -13.18
CA PHE A 276 29.86 -8.03 -12.90
C PHE A 276 30.07 -8.00 -11.38
N ASP A 277 31.33 -8.06 -10.92
CA ASP A 277 31.69 -8.33 -9.52
C ASP A 277 31.00 -9.54 -8.86
N GLY A 278 30.60 -10.53 -9.67
CA GLY A 278 29.87 -11.71 -9.22
C GLY A 278 28.35 -11.54 -9.11
N ILE A 279 27.84 -10.32 -9.34
CA ILE A 279 26.43 -9.94 -9.32
C ILE A 279 25.82 -10.09 -10.72
N LYS A 280 24.60 -10.60 -10.81
CA LYS A 280 23.84 -10.65 -12.07
C LYS A 280 23.13 -9.32 -12.32
N PRO A 281 22.96 -8.88 -13.57
CA PRO A 281 22.01 -7.82 -13.88
C PRO A 281 20.61 -8.19 -13.40
N GLY A 282 19.93 -7.25 -12.75
CA GLY A 282 18.58 -7.42 -12.24
C GLY A 282 17.54 -6.80 -13.15
N ASN A 283 16.49 -6.25 -12.54
CA ASN A 283 15.48 -5.51 -13.26
C ASN A 283 16.12 -4.28 -13.93
N LEU A 284 15.88 -4.13 -15.24
CA LEU A 284 16.33 -2.98 -16.02
C LEU A 284 15.12 -2.09 -16.25
N CYS A 285 15.20 -0.84 -15.79
CA CYS A 285 14.33 0.21 -16.30
C CYS A 285 15.10 1.05 -17.32
N ILE A 286 14.55 1.17 -18.53
CA ILE A 286 15.22 1.83 -19.66
C ILE A 286 14.21 2.63 -20.45
N GLY A 287 14.62 3.81 -20.92
CA GLY A 287 13.72 4.69 -21.63
C GLY A 287 14.36 5.99 -22.05
N ALA A 288 13.84 6.56 -23.14
CA ALA A 288 14.16 7.90 -23.59
C ALA A 288 13.14 8.90 -23.05
N TRP A 289 13.64 10.01 -22.50
CA TRP A 289 12.78 11.09 -22.03
C TRP A 289 13.49 12.43 -22.13
N ASP A 290 12.72 13.52 -22.19
CA ASP A 290 13.31 14.86 -22.15
C ASP A 290 13.66 15.25 -20.71
N LEU A 291 14.95 15.29 -20.40
CA LEU A 291 15.45 15.73 -19.09
C LEU A 291 15.14 17.21 -18.78
N GLU A 292 14.62 17.99 -19.73
CA GLU A 292 14.07 19.32 -19.43
C GLU A 292 12.71 19.23 -18.73
N ASP A 293 11.97 18.15 -18.95
CA ASP A 293 10.75 17.80 -18.21
C ASP A 293 11.09 17.00 -16.96
N VAL A 294 11.76 17.66 -16.01
CA VAL A 294 12.14 17.07 -14.71
C VAL A 294 10.98 16.34 -14.01
N PRO A 295 9.78 16.93 -13.84
CA PRO A 295 8.72 16.23 -13.14
C PRO A 295 8.21 15.00 -13.90
N GLY A 296 8.08 15.07 -15.23
CA GLY A 296 7.70 13.89 -16.03
C GLY A 296 8.77 12.80 -16.01
N PHE A 297 10.05 13.18 -16.05
CA PHE A 297 11.18 12.26 -15.95
C PHE A 297 11.18 11.52 -14.61
N ASN A 298 11.12 12.26 -13.50
CA ASN A 298 11.13 11.65 -12.16
C ASN A 298 9.88 10.80 -11.91
N SER A 299 8.69 11.29 -12.28
CA SER A 299 7.42 10.55 -12.20
C SER A 299 7.48 9.22 -12.95
N THR A 300 8.04 9.21 -14.16
CA THR A 300 8.25 7.99 -14.94
C THR A 300 9.14 7.00 -14.20
N TRP A 301 10.29 7.42 -13.68
CA TRP A 301 11.17 6.49 -12.97
C TRP A 301 10.62 6.05 -11.62
N ILE A 302 9.81 6.87 -10.95
CA ILE A 302 9.06 6.45 -9.76
C ILE A 302 8.10 5.31 -10.14
N HIS A 303 7.40 5.41 -11.26
CA HIS A 303 6.55 4.33 -11.77
C HIS A 303 7.36 3.06 -12.06
N GLU A 304 8.44 3.17 -12.85
CA GLU A 304 9.26 2.00 -13.24
C GLU A 304 9.95 1.32 -12.05
N LEU A 305 10.38 2.09 -11.05
CA LEU A 305 10.92 1.54 -9.81
C LEU A 305 9.85 0.82 -8.98
N GLY A 306 8.58 1.17 -9.15
CA GLY A 306 7.47 0.40 -8.60
C GLY A 306 7.47 -1.04 -9.10
N HIS A 307 7.72 -1.26 -10.39
CA HIS A 307 7.87 -2.61 -10.94
C HIS A 307 9.13 -3.32 -10.44
N ALA A 308 10.24 -2.60 -10.26
CA ALA A 308 11.46 -3.19 -9.70
C ALA A 308 11.25 -3.74 -8.28
N MET A 309 10.34 -3.12 -7.51
CA MET A 309 9.88 -3.59 -6.19
C MET A 309 8.71 -4.58 -6.26
N GLY A 310 8.17 -4.85 -7.45
CA GLY A 310 7.26 -5.97 -7.72
C GLY A 310 5.80 -5.62 -7.99
N LEU A 311 5.37 -4.36 -7.88
CA LEU A 311 3.98 -4.02 -8.21
C LEU A 311 3.72 -4.13 -9.72
N PRO A 312 2.52 -4.56 -10.15
CA PRO A 312 2.13 -4.52 -11.55
C PRO A 312 1.57 -3.15 -11.93
N ASP A 313 1.35 -2.95 -13.23
CA ASP A 313 0.55 -1.82 -13.72
C ASP A 313 -0.91 -1.96 -13.30
N TYR A 314 -1.54 -0.81 -13.08
CA TYR A 314 -2.98 -0.70 -12.83
C TYR A 314 -3.75 -0.06 -13.99
N TYR A 315 -3.10 0.35 -15.09
CA TYR A 315 -3.80 0.83 -16.29
C TYR A 315 -4.35 -0.33 -17.14
N LYS A 316 -4.86 -0.03 -18.34
CA LYS A 316 -5.43 -0.97 -19.32
C LYS A 316 -4.47 -1.08 -20.52
N TYR A 317 -4.06 -2.29 -20.90
CA TYR A 317 -3.10 -2.49 -22.01
C TYR A 317 -3.69 -2.46 -23.42
N VAL A 318 -5.02 -2.63 -23.55
CA VAL A 318 -5.68 -2.60 -24.87
C VAL A 318 -6.40 -1.27 -25.04
N ASN A 319 -5.96 -0.53 -26.04
CA ASN A 319 -6.58 0.72 -26.48
C ASN A 319 -7.98 0.44 -27.03
N ASN A 320 -8.98 0.77 -26.24
CA ASN A 320 -10.35 0.93 -26.71
C ASN A 320 -10.69 2.44 -26.73
N GLU A 321 -11.84 2.83 -27.28
CA GLU A 321 -12.27 4.24 -27.38
C GLU A 321 -12.27 5.00 -26.03
N ASP A 322 -12.20 4.28 -24.91
CA ASP A 322 -12.29 4.76 -23.53
C ASP A 322 -10.93 5.09 -22.85
N GLY A 323 -9.80 4.97 -23.56
CA GLY A 323 -8.47 5.33 -23.05
C GLY A 323 -7.73 4.24 -22.27
N TYR A 324 -6.55 4.58 -21.74
CA TYR A 324 -5.64 3.61 -21.09
C TYR A 324 -5.80 3.53 -19.57
N TYR A 325 -6.36 4.55 -18.89
CA TYR A 325 -6.41 4.56 -17.42
C TYR A 325 -7.33 3.49 -16.85
N GLY A 326 -6.88 2.85 -15.78
CA GLY A 326 -7.59 1.77 -15.10
C GLY A 326 -8.50 2.23 -13.97
N LEU A 327 -8.21 3.39 -13.40
CA LEU A 327 -8.87 4.04 -12.28
C LEU A 327 -9.17 5.48 -12.74
N GLU A 328 -10.44 5.76 -12.98
CA GLU A 328 -10.86 7.03 -13.60
C GLU A 328 -11.46 7.98 -12.57
N GLY A 329 -11.42 9.28 -12.87
CA GLY A 329 -11.96 10.32 -12.01
C GLY A 329 -10.95 10.83 -10.98
N HIS A 330 -11.36 11.79 -10.16
CA HIS A 330 -10.44 12.46 -9.23
C HIS A 330 -9.92 11.54 -8.12
N ALA A 331 -10.68 10.51 -7.76
CA ALA A 331 -10.24 9.47 -6.83
C ALA A 331 -9.38 8.39 -7.51
N GLY A 332 -9.24 8.43 -8.84
CA GLY A 332 -8.52 7.43 -9.63
C GLY A 332 -7.00 7.54 -9.55
N TRP A 333 -6.46 8.74 -9.28
CA TRP A 333 -5.02 8.99 -9.34
C TRP A 333 -4.20 7.98 -8.52
N GLU A 334 -3.29 7.29 -9.21
CA GLU A 334 -2.41 6.27 -8.63
C GLU A 334 -1.12 6.18 -9.45
N MET A 335 0.02 6.08 -8.76
CA MET A 335 1.35 6.06 -9.38
C MET A 335 1.59 4.91 -10.38
N MET A 336 1.02 3.74 -10.15
CA MET A 336 1.08 2.56 -11.02
C MET A 336 -0.03 2.54 -12.09
N ASP A 337 -0.91 3.55 -12.13
CA ASP A 337 -1.91 3.74 -13.20
C ASP A 337 -1.52 4.88 -14.14
N ASP A 338 -1.44 6.12 -13.63
CA ASP A 338 -1.21 7.32 -14.42
C ASP A 338 0.21 7.90 -14.29
N ALA A 339 1.05 7.30 -13.43
CA ALA A 339 2.32 7.88 -12.95
C ALA A 339 2.14 9.21 -12.19
N TYR A 340 0.95 9.49 -11.66
CA TYR A 340 0.65 10.72 -10.93
C TYR A 340 0.29 10.47 -9.47
N CYS A 341 0.50 11.51 -8.66
CA CYS A 341 0.10 11.55 -7.26
C CYS A 341 0.73 10.43 -6.41
N ASP A 342 0.19 10.18 -5.22
CA ASP A 342 0.71 9.17 -4.31
C ASP A 342 0.28 7.74 -4.67
N MET A 343 0.98 6.78 -4.08
CA MET A 343 0.58 5.36 -4.12
C MET A 343 -0.66 5.12 -3.24
N SER A 344 -1.55 4.26 -3.71
CA SER A 344 -2.73 3.82 -2.94
C SER A 344 -2.35 3.04 -1.68
N SER A 345 -3.25 2.95 -0.69
CA SER A 345 -3.07 2.09 0.48
C SER A 345 -2.82 0.64 0.10
N PHE A 346 -3.36 0.16 -1.04
CA PHE A 346 -3.07 -1.17 -1.56
C PHE A 346 -1.59 -1.31 -1.91
N SER A 347 -1.06 -0.42 -2.76
CA SER A 347 0.36 -0.40 -3.14
C SER A 347 1.27 -0.28 -1.91
N LYS A 348 0.93 0.62 -0.99
CA LYS A 348 1.69 0.84 0.25
C LYS A 348 1.66 -0.37 1.18
N LEU A 349 0.52 -1.06 1.30
CA LEU A 349 0.39 -2.30 2.07
C LEU A 349 1.23 -3.43 1.45
N MET A 350 1.14 -3.60 0.12
CA MET A 350 1.92 -4.61 -0.60
C MET A 350 3.43 -4.40 -0.46
N TYR A 351 3.89 -3.15 -0.33
CA TYR A 351 5.29 -2.85 -0.03
C TYR A 351 5.70 -3.04 1.42
N GLY A 352 4.78 -3.36 2.34
CA GLY A 352 5.08 -3.48 3.77
C GLY A 352 5.25 -2.13 4.47
N TRP A 353 4.62 -1.07 3.95
CA TRP A 353 4.65 0.25 4.56
C TRP A 353 3.52 0.46 5.57
N PHE A 354 2.98 -0.62 6.14
CA PHE A 354 2.00 -0.63 7.23
C PHE A 354 2.50 -1.48 8.38
N LYS A 355 2.10 -1.14 9.60
CA LYS A 355 2.11 -2.01 10.77
C LYS A 355 0.74 -2.68 10.92
N GLU A 356 0.66 -3.75 11.69
CA GLU A 356 -0.60 -4.50 11.86
C GLU A 356 -1.74 -3.64 12.44
N ASP A 357 -1.43 -2.72 13.33
CA ASP A 357 -2.38 -1.79 13.96
C ASP A 357 -2.79 -0.61 13.07
N GLU A 358 -2.06 -0.34 11.99
CA GLU A 358 -2.40 0.69 11.00
C GLU A 358 -3.38 0.16 9.94
N VAL A 359 -3.64 -1.15 9.94
CA VAL A 359 -4.63 -1.84 9.10
C VAL A 359 -5.81 -2.28 9.96
N GLN A 360 -6.95 -1.62 9.80
CA GLN A 360 -8.18 -1.97 10.51
C GLN A 360 -8.96 -3.02 9.71
N ILE A 361 -9.32 -4.15 10.33
CA ILE A 361 -10.05 -5.22 9.63
C ILE A 361 -11.51 -5.24 10.11
N TYR A 362 -12.44 -5.18 9.17
CA TYR A 362 -13.86 -5.39 9.46
C TYR A 362 -14.14 -6.88 9.67
N THR A 363 -14.79 -7.21 10.79
CA THR A 363 -15.03 -8.60 11.21
C THR A 363 -16.52 -8.96 11.36
N GLY A 364 -17.42 -8.15 10.80
CA GLY A 364 -18.87 -8.40 10.83
C GLY A 364 -19.66 -7.46 11.75
N GLY A 365 -20.99 -7.56 11.68
CA GLY A 365 -21.91 -6.73 12.46
C GLY A 365 -21.82 -5.23 12.12
N THR A 366 -22.00 -4.36 13.12
CA THR A 366 -21.79 -2.91 12.97
C THR A 366 -20.51 -2.49 13.68
N GLN A 367 -19.55 -1.94 12.93
CA GLN A 367 -18.27 -1.47 13.46
C GLN A 367 -17.98 -0.05 12.99
N THR A 368 -17.27 0.71 13.83
CA THR A 368 -16.86 2.09 13.56
C THR A 368 -15.34 2.19 13.61
N PHE A 369 -14.76 2.85 12.62
CA PHE A 369 -13.33 3.00 12.40
C PHE A 369 -12.97 4.46 12.22
N THR A 370 -11.70 4.80 12.43
CA THR A 370 -11.16 6.13 12.13
C THR A 370 -10.14 6.02 11.01
N LEU A 371 -10.24 6.90 10.02
CA LEU A 371 -9.22 7.05 8.99
C LEU A 371 -8.54 8.39 9.13
N GLU A 372 -7.22 8.39 9.02
CA GLU A 372 -6.40 9.58 8.86
C GLU A 372 -5.92 9.71 7.41
N SER A 373 -5.49 10.91 7.01
CA SER A 373 -4.93 11.11 5.68
C SER A 373 -3.69 10.25 5.46
N LEU A 374 -3.72 9.48 4.37
CA LEU A 374 -2.59 8.73 3.84
C LEU A 374 -1.36 9.61 3.55
N GLN A 375 -1.53 10.93 3.40
CA GLN A 375 -0.41 11.86 3.21
C GLN A 375 0.35 12.16 4.52
N LYS A 376 -0.16 11.72 5.67
CA LYS A 376 0.40 11.97 7.00
C LYS A 376 0.82 10.70 7.72
N THR A 377 -0.06 9.71 7.73
CA THR A 377 0.15 8.44 8.43
C THR A 377 -0.44 7.28 7.62
N PRO A 378 0.12 6.07 7.69
CA PRO A 378 -0.57 4.89 7.19
C PRO A 378 -1.86 4.67 7.98
N SER A 379 -2.97 4.52 7.27
CA SER A 379 -4.27 4.18 7.84
C SER A 379 -5.18 3.66 6.73
N CYS A 380 -5.69 2.44 6.88
CA CYS A 380 -6.70 1.89 5.98
C CYS A 380 -7.66 0.95 6.71
N ILE A 381 -8.79 0.65 6.06
CA ILE A 381 -9.73 -0.37 6.50
C ILE A 381 -9.84 -1.45 5.43
N LEU A 382 -9.75 -2.71 5.82
CA LEU A 382 -10.00 -3.88 4.99
C LEU A 382 -11.37 -4.47 5.29
N ILE A 383 -12.15 -4.71 4.24
CA ILE A 383 -13.36 -5.53 4.28
C ILE A 383 -13.03 -6.79 3.50
N PRO A 384 -12.75 -7.92 4.15
CA PRO A 384 -12.40 -9.14 3.46
C PRO A 384 -13.63 -9.83 2.88
N ARG A 385 -13.45 -10.47 1.71
CA ARG A 385 -14.45 -11.40 1.17
C ARG A 385 -14.23 -12.77 1.81
N GLY A 386 -14.82 -13.01 2.98
CA GLY A 386 -14.57 -14.22 3.78
C GLY A 386 -13.27 -14.09 4.57
N ASP A 387 -12.56 -15.20 4.77
CA ASP A 387 -11.29 -15.20 5.51
C ASP A 387 -10.14 -14.64 4.67
N LEU A 388 -9.24 -13.89 5.32
CA LEU A 388 -8.00 -13.40 4.70
C LEU A 388 -6.96 -14.53 4.58
N ASP A 389 -6.41 -14.72 3.38
CA ASP A 389 -5.17 -15.48 3.16
C ASP A 389 -3.97 -14.52 3.17
N GLY A 390 -3.59 -14.08 4.36
CA GLY A 390 -2.70 -12.92 4.52
C GLY A 390 -3.30 -11.69 3.84
N PHE A 391 -2.62 -11.17 2.81
CA PHE A 391 -3.12 -10.07 1.99
C PHE A 391 -3.34 -10.48 0.52
N TYR A 392 -3.39 -11.80 0.24
CA TYR A 392 -3.49 -12.38 -1.10
C TYR A 392 -4.91 -12.89 -1.42
N SER A 393 -5.92 -12.10 -1.08
CA SER A 393 -7.33 -12.44 -1.27
C SER A 393 -8.10 -11.29 -1.95
N GLU A 394 -9.41 -11.47 -2.10
CA GLU A 394 -10.31 -10.39 -2.52
C GLU A 394 -10.82 -9.61 -1.29
N TYR A 395 -10.77 -8.29 -1.36
CA TYR A 395 -11.25 -7.40 -0.32
C TYR A 395 -11.57 -6.01 -0.87
N PHE A 396 -12.40 -5.26 -0.15
CA PHE A 396 -12.43 -3.81 -0.31
C PHE A 396 -11.41 -3.18 0.62
N MET A 397 -10.77 -2.12 0.15
CA MET A 397 -9.85 -1.31 0.94
C MET A 397 -10.32 0.14 0.95
N ILE A 398 -10.49 0.71 2.14
CA ILE A 398 -10.98 2.07 2.34
C ILE A 398 -9.82 2.92 2.86
N GLU A 399 -9.64 4.08 2.26
CA GLU A 399 -8.60 5.03 2.62
C GLU A 399 -9.11 6.48 2.57
N PHE A 400 -8.34 7.39 3.17
CA PHE A 400 -8.61 8.82 3.12
C PHE A 400 -7.44 9.57 2.49
N ASN A 401 -7.69 10.34 1.43
CA ASN A 401 -6.68 11.15 0.73
C ASN A 401 -6.89 12.63 1.04
N SER A 402 -5.80 13.39 1.10
CA SER A 402 -5.81 14.86 1.20
C SER A 402 -4.93 15.50 0.13
N VAL A 403 -5.12 16.80 -0.14
CA VAL A 403 -4.33 17.57 -1.11
C VAL A 403 -3.00 18.03 -0.50
N GLU A 404 -2.26 17.09 0.06
CA GLU A 404 -0.98 17.31 0.76
C GLU A 404 0.04 16.29 0.27
N GLY A 405 1.31 16.42 0.68
CA GLY A 405 2.33 15.42 0.34
C GLY A 405 2.45 15.17 -1.17
N ASN A 406 2.44 13.89 -1.53
CA ASN A 406 2.54 13.43 -2.91
C ASN A 406 1.26 13.70 -3.73
N ASP A 407 0.13 13.97 -3.07
CA ASP A 407 -1.14 14.34 -3.71
C ASP A 407 -1.29 15.86 -3.94
N LYS A 408 -0.26 16.66 -3.63
CA LYS A 408 -0.34 18.13 -3.72
C LYS A 408 -0.42 18.62 -5.17
N ALA A 409 0.32 17.99 -6.08
CA ALA A 409 0.39 18.41 -7.47
C ALA A 409 0.72 17.26 -8.42
N TRP A 410 0.19 17.35 -9.64
CA TRP A 410 0.64 16.59 -10.79
C TRP A 410 1.11 17.54 -11.90
N PHE A 411 1.83 17.02 -12.89
CA PHE A 411 2.50 17.83 -13.91
C PHE A 411 2.10 17.40 -15.32
N SER A 412 1.79 18.38 -16.17
CA SER A 412 1.52 18.15 -17.59
C SER A 412 1.91 19.37 -18.42
N GLY A 413 2.59 19.14 -19.55
CA GLY A 413 3.01 20.21 -20.46
C GLY A 413 3.84 21.30 -19.77
N GLY A 414 4.70 20.92 -18.83
CA GLY A 414 5.55 21.83 -18.05
C GLY A 414 4.80 22.71 -17.04
N LYS A 415 3.56 22.36 -16.69
CA LYS A 415 2.73 23.09 -15.71
C LYS A 415 2.35 22.18 -14.55
N SER A 416 2.26 22.79 -13.37
CA SER A 416 1.76 22.16 -12.14
C SER A 416 0.25 22.36 -12.01
N TYR A 417 -0.45 21.29 -11.62
CA TYR A 417 -1.89 21.26 -11.42
C TYR A 417 -2.22 20.61 -10.08
N THR A 418 -3.22 21.11 -9.39
CA THR A 418 -3.78 20.43 -8.22
C THR A 418 -4.64 19.26 -8.70
N PRO A 419 -4.39 18.00 -8.27
CA PRO A 419 -5.09 16.83 -8.82
C PRO A 419 -6.59 16.84 -8.49
N PHE A 420 -6.93 17.31 -7.30
CA PHE A 420 -8.29 17.50 -6.82
C PHE A 420 -8.35 18.61 -5.77
N TRP A 421 -9.45 19.37 -5.71
CA TRP A 421 -9.55 20.55 -4.84
C TRP A 421 -9.84 20.22 -3.37
N ARG A 422 -10.39 19.04 -3.12
CA ARG A 422 -10.78 18.58 -1.79
C ARG A 422 -10.63 17.07 -1.76
N GLY A 423 -9.92 16.56 -0.76
CA GLY A 423 -9.74 15.13 -0.59
C GLY A 423 -11.02 14.43 -0.12
N GLY A 424 -10.87 13.16 0.24
CA GLY A 424 -11.90 12.39 0.89
C GLY A 424 -11.65 10.90 0.87
N VAL A 425 -12.71 10.13 1.04
CA VAL A 425 -12.66 8.68 1.14
C VAL A 425 -12.65 8.06 -0.25
N ARG A 426 -11.68 7.17 -0.48
CA ARG A 426 -11.58 6.30 -1.65
C ARG A 426 -11.82 4.86 -1.21
N VAL A 427 -12.58 4.12 -2.02
CA VAL A 427 -12.80 2.68 -1.82
C VAL A 427 -12.26 1.93 -3.03
N LEU A 428 -11.31 1.06 -2.79
CA LEU A 428 -10.67 0.20 -3.78
C LEU A 428 -11.26 -1.21 -3.67
N HIS A 429 -11.48 -1.85 -4.81
CA HIS A 429 -11.79 -3.28 -4.90
C HIS A 429 -10.51 -4.00 -5.34
N CYS A 430 -9.93 -4.75 -4.41
CA CYS A 430 -8.65 -5.42 -4.58
C CYS A 430 -8.87 -6.93 -4.77
N ASN A 431 -8.13 -7.54 -5.68
CA ASN A 431 -8.01 -9.00 -5.77
C ASN A 431 -6.54 -9.37 -5.96
N ALA A 432 -5.88 -9.69 -4.85
CA ALA A 432 -4.44 -9.94 -4.78
C ALA A 432 -4.09 -11.43 -4.73
N GLU A 433 -5.00 -12.30 -5.20
CA GLU A 433 -4.74 -13.74 -5.29
C GLU A 433 -3.41 -14.03 -6.01
N LEU A 434 -2.63 -14.95 -5.47
CA LEU A 434 -1.41 -15.41 -6.12
C LEU A 434 -1.72 -16.49 -7.16
N TRP A 435 -0.91 -16.51 -8.22
CA TRP A 435 -0.93 -17.53 -9.25
C TRP A 435 0.49 -18.00 -9.55
N ASN A 436 0.65 -19.30 -9.78
CA ASN A 436 1.91 -19.85 -10.26
C ASN A 436 1.89 -19.85 -11.79
N GLY A 437 2.34 -18.72 -12.35
CA GLY A 437 2.43 -18.50 -13.79
C GLY A 437 3.66 -19.17 -14.42
N TYR A 438 3.85 -18.94 -15.72
CA TYR A 438 4.98 -19.54 -16.46
C TYR A 438 6.34 -19.02 -16.00
N TRP A 439 6.39 -17.76 -15.52
CA TRP A 439 7.63 -17.07 -15.14
C TRP A 439 7.87 -17.05 -13.63
N GLY A 440 6.98 -17.65 -12.84
CA GLY A 440 7.05 -17.66 -11.38
C GLY A 440 5.71 -17.31 -10.74
N ILE A 441 5.78 -17.00 -9.45
CA ILE A 441 4.62 -16.52 -8.68
C ILE A 441 4.32 -15.09 -9.11
N GLU A 442 3.05 -14.81 -9.42
CA GLU A 442 2.57 -13.49 -9.81
C GLU A 442 1.22 -13.19 -9.12
N LEU A 443 0.82 -11.92 -9.09
CA LEU A 443 -0.59 -11.58 -8.79
C LEU A 443 -1.43 -12.09 -9.96
N LYS A 444 -2.41 -12.94 -9.69
CA LYS A 444 -3.18 -13.69 -10.68
C LYS A 444 -3.77 -12.82 -11.78
N TRP A 445 -4.26 -11.64 -11.40
CA TRP A 445 -4.95 -10.72 -12.30
C TRP A 445 -4.07 -9.54 -12.75
N ASN A 446 -2.74 -9.66 -12.61
CA ASN A 446 -1.83 -8.64 -13.10
C ASN A 446 -1.93 -8.53 -14.63
N ASN A 447 -1.68 -7.35 -15.15
CA ASN A 447 -1.91 -7.01 -16.55
C ASN A 447 -1.17 -7.85 -17.60
N TYR A 448 -0.01 -8.42 -17.27
CA TYR A 448 0.76 -9.33 -18.13
C TYR A 448 0.56 -10.80 -17.75
N GLY A 449 -0.26 -11.04 -16.74
CA GLY A 449 -0.52 -12.35 -16.17
C GLY A 449 -1.40 -13.19 -17.08
N GLN A 450 -1.27 -14.50 -16.94
CA GLN A 450 -1.94 -15.45 -17.82
C GLN A 450 -3.48 -15.41 -17.72
N MET A 451 -3.98 -14.93 -16.59
CA MET A 451 -5.41 -14.91 -16.28
C MET A 451 -6.04 -13.54 -16.54
N TYR A 452 -5.26 -12.55 -16.97
CA TYR A 452 -5.78 -11.22 -17.22
C TYR A 452 -6.73 -11.19 -18.42
N ASP A 453 -7.91 -10.62 -18.20
CA ASP A 453 -8.89 -10.41 -19.24
C ASP A 453 -8.65 -9.06 -19.94
N THR A 454 -8.20 -9.13 -21.19
CA THR A 454 -7.90 -7.95 -21.99
C THR A 454 -9.12 -7.11 -22.36
N SER A 455 -10.34 -7.63 -22.15
CA SER A 455 -11.57 -6.83 -22.32
C SER A 455 -11.75 -5.77 -21.23
N ASN A 456 -10.98 -5.88 -20.12
CA ASN A 456 -11.06 -5.03 -18.94
C ASN A 456 -12.41 -5.07 -18.22
N GLN A 457 -13.24 -6.08 -18.50
CA GLN A 457 -14.56 -6.25 -17.87
C GLN A 457 -14.55 -7.23 -16.69
N LYS A 458 -13.48 -8.02 -16.53
CA LYS A 458 -13.38 -9.09 -15.53
C LYS A 458 -12.47 -8.71 -14.34
N GLN A 459 -11.97 -9.69 -13.59
CA GLN A 459 -11.09 -9.44 -12.46
C GLN A 459 -9.85 -8.65 -12.85
N ARG A 460 -9.41 -7.79 -11.93
CA ARG A 460 -8.16 -7.03 -11.97
C ARG A 460 -7.58 -7.00 -10.56
N VAL A 461 -6.28 -6.79 -10.46
CA VAL A 461 -5.61 -6.60 -9.16
C VAL A 461 -6.27 -5.45 -8.38
N LEU A 462 -6.56 -4.35 -9.07
CA LEU A 462 -7.11 -3.15 -8.47
C LEU A 462 -8.21 -2.54 -9.35
N ARG A 463 -9.30 -2.13 -8.71
CA ARG A 463 -10.37 -1.30 -9.29
C ARG A 463 -10.81 -0.22 -8.31
N LEU A 464 -11.34 0.87 -8.85
CA LEU A 464 -12.00 1.91 -8.07
C LEU A 464 -13.49 1.61 -7.96
N VAL A 465 -14.04 1.67 -6.74
CA VAL A 465 -15.48 1.76 -6.49
C VAL A 465 -15.91 3.19 -6.79
N ASN A 466 -17.05 3.37 -7.46
CA ASN A 466 -17.50 4.67 -7.99
C ASN A 466 -16.50 5.25 -8.99
N ASN A 467 -16.04 4.40 -9.91
CA ASN A 467 -15.07 4.76 -10.95
C ASN A 467 -15.58 5.93 -11.81
N ASN A 468 -14.67 6.80 -12.25
CA ASN A 468 -14.98 8.03 -13.00
C ASN A 468 -15.71 9.12 -12.19
N HIS A 469 -15.70 9.01 -10.86
CA HIS A 469 -16.27 10.00 -9.95
C HIS A 469 -15.23 10.55 -8.96
N ASP A 470 -15.69 11.43 -8.08
CA ASP A 470 -14.90 12.09 -7.05
C ASP A 470 -14.95 11.31 -5.72
N PHE A 471 -14.12 11.69 -4.75
CA PHE A 471 -14.07 11.08 -3.43
C PHE A 471 -15.41 11.15 -2.68
N PHE A 472 -15.68 10.13 -1.86
CA PHE A 472 -16.77 10.14 -0.88
C PHE A 472 -16.43 11.07 0.28
N ARG A 473 -17.44 11.72 0.86
CA ARG A 473 -17.29 12.72 1.92
C ARG A 473 -18.40 12.56 2.95
N ASN A 474 -18.50 13.50 3.89
CA ASN A 474 -19.50 13.46 4.96
C ASN A 474 -20.90 13.12 4.46
N ASP A 475 -21.59 12.26 5.21
CA ASP A 475 -22.94 11.77 4.93
C ASP A 475 -23.05 10.86 3.70
N ALA A 476 -21.93 10.50 3.06
CA ALA A 476 -21.93 9.49 2.00
C ALA A 476 -22.38 8.13 2.56
N VAL A 477 -23.19 7.44 1.76
CA VAL A 477 -23.64 6.07 1.99
C VAL A 477 -23.18 5.26 0.78
N ILE A 478 -22.36 4.24 1.02
CA ILE A 478 -21.81 3.36 -0.01
C ILE A 478 -22.40 1.97 0.25
N ASP A 479 -23.24 1.53 -0.67
CA ASP A 479 -23.91 0.24 -0.66
C ASP A 479 -23.95 -0.31 -2.09
N SER A 480 -24.65 -1.43 -2.33
CA SER A 480 -24.72 -2.10 -3.63
C SER A 480 -25.40 -1.27 -4.74
N SER A 481 -25.89 -0.07 -4.45
CA SER A 481 -26.33 0.89 -5.47
C SER A 481 -25.19 1.68 -6.12
N ILE A 482 -24.00 1.71 -5.50
CA ILE A 482 -22.82 2.39 -6.02
C ILE A 482 -22.08 1.48 -7.01
N ASP A 483 -21.74 2.01 -8.19
CA ASP A 483 -21.04 1.24 -9.21
C ASP A 483 -19.71 0.67 -8.69
N GLY A 484 -19.48 -0.60 -8.96
CA GLY A 484 -18.28 -1.30 -8.54
C GLY A 484 -18.23 -1.74 -7.07
N PHE A 485 -19.21 -1.39 -6.24
CA PHE A 485 -19.32 -1.94 -4.88
C PHE A 485 -20.02 -3.31 -4.89
N ALA A 486 -19.34 -4.31 -5.48
CA ALA A 486 -19.79 -5.69 -5.55
C ALA A 486 -18.59 -6.64 -5.64
N TRP A 487 -18.72 -7.83 -5.04
CA TRP A 487 -17.73 -8.89 -5.18
C TRP A 487 -17.76 -9.52 -6.57
N TYR A 488 -16.65 -10.15 -6.97
CA TYR A 488 -16.58 -10.91 -8.22
C TYR A 488 -17.39 -12.21 -8.14
N ASP A 489 -18.22 -12.51 -9.14
CA ASP A 489 -18.81 -13.84 -9.33
C ASP A 489 -17.81 -14.85 -9.90
N ASP A 490 -18.25 -16.11 -10.03
CA ASP A 490 -17.43 -17.20 -10.58
C ASP A 490 -17.04 -16.94 -12.05
N GLU A 491 -17.80 -16.12 -12.77
CA GLU A 491 -17.50 -15.65 -14.12
C GLU A 491 -16.66 -14.36 -14.16
N GLY A 492 -16.29 -13.82 -13.00
CA GLY A 492 -15.44 -12.64 -12.85
C GLY A 492 -16.09 -11.29 -13.02
N ASN A 493 -17.42 -11.22 -13.03
CA ASN A 493 -18.16 -9.96 -13.04
C ASN A 493 -18.42 -9.46 -11.62
N ARG A 494 -18.47 -8.15 -11.43
CA ARG A 494 -18.82 -7.53 -10.13
C ARG A 494 -20.34 -7.55 -9.92
N THR A 495 -20.91 -8.68 -9.48
CA THR A 495 -22.38 -8.87 -9.40
C THR A 495 -22.87 -9.37 -8.03
N ILE A 496 -21.97 -9.81 -7.16
CA ILE A 496 -22.35 -10.34 -5.85
C ILE A 496 -22.45 -9.17 -4.86
N ASP A 497 -23.65 -8.96 -4.33
CA ASP A 497 -23.91 -7.92 -3.31
C ASP A 497 -23.04 -8.18 -2.08
N PRO A 498 -22.26 -7.19 -1.60
CA PRO A 498 -21.48 -7.34 -0.39
C PRO A 498 -22.33 -7.55 0.87
N GLY A 499 -23.60 -7.15 0.86
CA GLY A 499 -24.49 -7.20 2.02
C GLY A 499 -24.13 -6.15 3.07
N LEU A 500 -23.41 -5.10 2.68
CA LEU A 500 -22.87 -4.08 3.58
C LEU A 500 -23.30 -2.68 3.16
N THR A 501 -23.35 -1.79 4.15
CA THR A 501 -23.45 -0.35 3.99
C THR A 501 -22.27 0.32 4.71
N ILE A 502 -21.56 1.20 4.02
CA ILE A 502 -20.49 2.04 4.58
C ILE A 502 -21.00 3.47 4.69
N ARG A 503 -20.84 4.10 5.85
CA ARG A 503 -21.20 5.50 6.10
C ARG A 503 -19.98 6.31 6.49
N VAL A 504 -19.84 7.49 5.89
CA VAL A 504 -18.78 8.45 6.22
C VAL A 504 -19.35 9.54 7.13
N SER A 505 -18.76 9.73 8.31
CA SER A 505 -19.10 10.79 9.25
C SER A 505 -17.87 11.51 9.78
N ASP A 506 -18.08 12.58 10.55
CA ASP A 506 -17.04 13.36 11.24
C ASP A 506 -15.89 13.78 10.31
N PHE A 507 -16.22 14.06 9.04
CA PHE A 507 -15.24 14.40 8.03
C PHE A 507 -14.55 15.73 8.35
N VAL A 508 -13.22 15.71 8.42
CA VAL A 508 -12.38 16.89 8.55
C VAL A 508 -11.40 16.93 7.38
N ASP A 509 -11.58 17.93 6.51
CA ASP A 509 -10.78 18.10 5.31
C ASP A 509 -9.27 18.19 5.64
N GLY A 510 -8.46 17.44 4.90
CA GLY A 510 -7.02 17.35 5.15
C GLY A 510 -6.62 16.55 6.40
N SER A 511 -7.56 16.05 7.20
CA SER A 511 -7.24 15.33 8.45
C SER A 511 -7.67 13.88 8.38
N GLY A 512 -8.98 13.62 8.28
CA GLY A 512 -9.52 12.28 8.44
C GLY A 512 -11.03 12.25 8.56
N CYS A 513 -11.58 11.08 8.87
CA CYS A 513 -13.01 10.87 9.06
C CYS A 513 -13.30 9.61 9.88
N THR A 514 -14.57 9.44 10.26
CA THR A 514 -15.11 8.22 10.84
C THR A 514 -15.80 7.40 9.75
N ILE A 515 -15.55 6.09 9.72
CA ILE A 515 -16.22 5.13 8.83
C ILE A 515 -17.04 4.18 9.68
N THR A 516 -18.34 4.06 9.39
CA THR A 516 -19.19 3.03 10.00
C THR A 516 -19.61 2.01 8.95
N ILE A 517 -19.34 0.74 9.21
CA ILE A 517 -19.70 -0.38 8.33
C ILE A 517 -20.77 -1.19 9.05
N SER A 518 -21.88 -1.47 8.38
CA SER A 518 -22.99 -2.26 8.92
C SER A 518 -23.51 -3.27 7.90
N GLU A 519 -23.89 -4.46 8.36
CA GLU A 519 -24.64 -5.41 7.55
C GLU A 519 -26.02 -4.85 7.16
N ASN A 520 -26.44 -5.15 5.95
CA ASN A 520 -27.77 -4.81 5.45
C ASN A 520 -28.81 -5.67 6.17
N ALA A 521 -29.90 -5.04 6.62
CA ALA A 521 -30.98 -5.68 7.37
C ALA A 521 -31.89 -6.59 6.51
#